data_AF-A0A9Q1CPG9-F1
#
_entry.id   AF-A0A9Q1CPG9-F1
#
_cell.length_a   1.000
_cell.length_b   1.000
_cell.length_c   1.000
_cell.angle_alpha   90.00
_cell.angle_beta   90.00
_cell.angle_gamma   90.00
#
_symmetry.space_group_name_H-M   'P 1'
#
loop_
_entity.id
_entity.type
_entity.pdbx_description
1 polymer ?
#
loop_
_entity_poly.entity_id
_entity_poly.type
_entity_poly.pdbx_seq_one_letter_code
_entity_poly.pdbx_strand_id
1 'polypeptide(L)'
;MDTEAAEGPKNVAPEDRTVETNGSSGAGDDSSGPGKASIPRKPSIIKDNTRKNTRKKTVSFSSFPEDKPISKVSDCIAIMQAGSELIKLRAPSRQFNRVFCLSEDHREIKWYPSSKKADRARVLVDNIKEVRLGKNTETFRMCDSSSVSFPEDCCFSVIFGDNYESLDLVASSPDEANIWVTGLSYLTGSNRSKVSLWNLARSVKHRRSPEAVERNQDMRDRYPLL
;
A
#
# COMPACT_ATOMS: atom_id res chain seq x y z
N MET A 1 -31.61 -42.97 -45.30
CA MET A 1 -32.44 -43.14 -44.08
C MET A 1 -32.03 -42.01 -43.18
N ASP A 2 -32.72 -40.92 -43.45
CA ASP A 2 -32.41 -39.54 -43.15
C ASP A 2 -33.21 -39.10 -41.92
N THR A 3 -32.63 -38.19 -41.13
CA THR A 3 -33.30 -37.22 -40.23
C THR A 3 -32.16 -36.41 -39.60
N GLU A 4 -31.70 -35.31 -40.19
CA GLU A 4 -32.27 -33.95 -40.33
C GLU A 4 -32.39 -33.16 -39.01
N ALA A 5 -31.40 -32.26 -38.86
CA ALA A 5 -31.34 -30.89 -38.35
C ALA A 5 -32.42 -30.28 -37.43
N ALA A 6 -31.95 -29.42 -36.50
CA ALA A 6 -32.40 -28.02 -36.41
C ALA A 6 -31.45 -27.11 -35.58
N GLU A 7 -31.03 -26.00 -36.19
CA GLU A 7 -30.63 -24.70 -35.59
C GLU A 7 -31.73 -24.17 -34.65
N GLY A 8 -31.55 -23.24 -33.71
CA GLY A 8 -30.58 -22.16 -33.52
C GLY A 8 -31.06 -21.24 -32.37
N PRO A 9 -30.46 -20.04 -32.19
CA PRO A 9 -30.56 -19.22 -30.98
C PRO A 9 -31.69 -18.16 -31.05
N LYS A 10 -31.94 -17.41 -29.96
CA LYS A 10 -32.28 -15.95 -29.97
C LYS A 10 -32.50 -15.35 -28.56
N ASN A 11 -31.75 -14.28 -28.29
CA ASN A 11 -32.01 -13.24 -27.29
C ASN A 11 -33.30 -12.47 -27.63
N VAL A 12 -34.07 -12.02 -26.63
CA VAL A 12 -34.91 -10.81 -26.69
C VAL A 12 -35.08 -10.24 -25.28
N ALA A 13 -34.52 -9.04 -25.04
CA ALA A 13 -35.09 -8.03 -24.14
C ALA A 13 -36.15 -7.20 -24.92
N PRO A 14 -37.09 -6.50 -24.28
CA PRO A 14 -36.96 -5.03 -24.11
C PRO A 14 -37.43 -4.55 -22.72
N GLU A 15 -36.92 -3.46 -22.14
CA GLU A 15 -37.26 -2.03 -22.36
C GLU A 15 -38.76 -1.71 -22.13
N ASP A 16 -39.22 -0.61 -21.53
CA ASP A 16 -38.65 0.73 -21.48
C ASP A 16 -39.48 1.64 -20.53
N ARG A 17 -38.88 2.81 -20.18
CA ARG A 17 -39.51 4.15 -20.02
C ARG A 17 -40.52 4.38 -18.87
N THR A 18 -40.55 5.53 -18.20
CA THR A 18 -40.42 6.95 -18.65
C THR A 18 -39.83 7.82 -17.53
N VAL A 19 -38.85 8.70 -17.77
CA VAL A 19 -38.91 10.11 -18.26
C VAL A 19 -39.50 11.10 -17.24
N GLU A 20 -38.72 12.15 -16.93
CA GLU A 20 -39.07 13.60 -16.78
C GLU A 20 -37.93 14.29 -15.98
N THR A 21 -37.02 15.12 -16.50
CA THR A 21 -37.01 16.44 -17.19
C THR A 21 -37.45 17.66 -16.37
N ASN A 22 -36.63 18.71 -16.48
CA ASN A 22 -36.82 20.15 -16.17
C ASN A 22 -36.68 20.54 -14.69
N GLY A 23 -36.07 21.66 -14.32
CA GLY A 23 -35.46 22.78 -15.05
C GLY A 23 -35.26 23.97 -14.10
N SER A 24 -34.53 24.99 -14.57
CA SER A 24 -34.56 26.42 -14.14
C SER A 24 -34.12 26.78 -12.70
N SER A 25 -33.04 27.54 -12.48
CA SER A 25 -32.81 28.99 -12.71
C SER A 25 -33.31 29.90 -11.57
N GLY A 26 -32.55 30.98 -11.31
CA GLY A 26 -33.12 32.22 -10.76
C GLY A 26 -32.55 32.71 -9.43
N ALA A 27 -32.02 33.94 -9.47
CA ALA A 27 -31.42 34.72 -8.39
C ALA A 27 -32.44 35.23 -7.34
N GLY A 28 -31.91 35.64 -6.18
CA GLY A 28 -32.62 36.45 -5.18
C GLY A 28 -31.61 37.31 -4.41
N ASP A 29 -31.80 38.62 -4.53
CA ASP A 29 -31.04 39.73 -3.97
C ASP A 29 -31.60 40.16 -2.59
N ASP A 30 -30.85 41.04 -1.94
CA ASP A 30 -31.31 42.18 -1.13
C ASP A 30 -31.17 42.17 0.42
N SER A 31 -30.26 43.07 0.85
CA SER A 31 -30.20 44.01 1.99
C SER A 31 -30.70 43.67 3.40
N SER A 32 -29.88 43.97 4.42
CA SER A 32 -29.92 45.25 5.20
C SER A 32 -29.28 45.20 6.61
N GLY A 33 -28.42 46.19 6.91
CA GLY A 33 -28.46 46.95 8.19
C GLY A 33 -27.53 46.56 9.38
N PRO A 34 -27.18 47.53 10.26
CA PRO A 34 -25.78 47.74 10.69
C PRO A 34 -25.50 47.68 12.21
N GLY A 35 -24.23 47.53 12.60
CA GLY A 35 -23.80 47.54 14.01
C GLY A 35 -22.34 47.96 14.24
N LYS A 36 -22.17 49.23 14.61
CA LYS A 36 -21.01 49.99 15.11
C LYS A 36 -19.94 49.20 15.88
N ALA A 37 -18.65 49.54 15.69
CA ALA A 37 -17.83 50.25 16.70
C ALA A 37 -16.30 50.23 16.38
N SER A 38 -15.77 51.44 16.15
CA SER A 38 -14.47 51.98 16.60
C SER A 38 -13.33 51.05 17.02
N ILE A 39 -12.27 51.00 16.20
CA ILE A 39 -10.94 50.50 16.58
C ILE A 39 -10.11 51.67 17.14
N PRO A 40 -9.55 51.58 18.37
CA PRO A 40 -8.62 52.59 18.87
C PRO A 40 -7.21 52.32 18.33
N ARG A 41 -6.63 53.32 17.66
CA ARG A 41 -5.19 53.39 17.41
C ARG A 41 -4.51 54.02 18.63
N LYS A 42 -3.55 53.34 19.25
CA LYS A 42 -2.46 54.01 19.97
C LYS A 42 -1.13 53.23 19.90
N PRO A 43 -0.01 53.95 20.03
CA PRO A 43 1.28 53.64 19.41
C PRO A 43 2.29 53.08 20.42
N SER A 44 3.37 52.47 19.94
CA SER A 44 4.55 52.13 20.75
C SER A 44 5.67 51.72 19.77
N ILE A 45 6.97 51.92 19.94
CA ILE A 45 7.80 52.53 20.97
C ILE A 45 9.20 52.60 20.32
N ILE A 46 10.00 53.64 20.60
CA ILE A 46 11.42 53.66 20.25
C ILE A 46 12.22 53.19 21.47
N LYS A 47 13.40 52.58 21.22
CA LYS A 47 14.49 52.19 22.16
C LYS A 47 14.21 50.85 22.88
N ASP A 48 15.12 49.89 23.02
CA ASP A 48 16.58 49.94 23.19
C ASP A 48 17.30 48.62 22.81
N ASN A 49 18.62 48.75 22.80
CA ASN A 49 19.69 47.79 22.50
C ASN A 49 19.69 46.49 23.34
N THR A 50 20.40 45.47 22.82
CA THR A 50 21.03 44.32 23.50
C THR A 50 20.16 43.14 23.98
N ARG A 51 20.25 41.98 23.30
CA ARG A 51 20.84 40.71 23.81
C ARG A 51 20.56 39.52 22.87
N LYS A 52 21.62 38.77 22.59
CA LYS A 52 21.62 37.47 21.90
C LYS A 52 20.63 36.51 22.59
N ASN A 53 19.71 35.93 21.83
CA ASN A 53 19.18 34.60 22.15
C ASN A 53 18.75 33.90 20.86
N THR A 54 19.63 33.06 20.33
CA THR A 54 19.34 32.11 19.26
C THR A 54 18.38 31.04 19.79
N ARG A 55 17.09 31.36 19.84
CA ARG A 55 16.04 30.35 19.99
C ARG A 55 16.03 29.50 18.73
N LYS A 56 16.79 28.41 18.75
CA LYS A 56 16.63 27.29 17.83
C LYS A 56 15.17 26.87 17.93
N LYS A 57 14.38 27.21 16.91
CA LYS A 57 13.01 26.72 16.77
C LYS A 57 13.11 25.23 16.49
N THR A 58 12.96 24.41 17.52
CA THR A 58 12.75 22.98 17.34
C THR A 58 11.34 22.84 16.76
N VAL A 59 11.26 22.55 15.46
CA VAL A 59 10.04 22.03 14.86
C VAL A 59 9.86 20.62 15.42
N SER A 60 8.84 20.44 16.25
CA SER A 60 8.38 19.11 16.62
C SER A 60 7.90 18.43 15.34
N PHE A 61 8.66 17.45 14.87
CA PHE A 61 8.12 16.47 13.94
C PHE A 61 7.06 15.70 14.72
N SER A 62 5.79 16.07 14.54
CA SER A 62 4.69 15.16 14.79
C SER A 62 4.92 13.98 13.85
N SER A 63 5.51 12.91 14.36
CA SER A 63 5.65 11.66 13.62
C SER A 63 4.24 11.25 13.20
N PHE A 64 4.01 11.22 11.89
CA PHE A 64 2.78 10.66 11.35
C PHE A 64 2.67 9.19 11.81
N PRO A 65 1.49 8.67 12.14
CA PRO A 65 1.33 7.31 12.68
C PRO A 65 1.83 6.19 11.75
N GLU A 66 2.14 6.49 10.49
CA GLU A 66 2.62 5.55 9.47
C GLU A 66 4.12 5.22 9.55
N ASP A 67 4.92 5.98 10.30
CA ASP A 67 6.38 5.79 10.34
C ASP A 67 6.87 4.98 11.55
N LYS A 68 6.10 4.01 12.06
CA LYS A 68 6.67 3.05 13.02
C LYS A 68 7.53 2.06 12.22
N PRO A 69 8.89 2.14 12.25
CA PRO A 69 9.69 1.06 11.70
C PRO A 69 9.25 -0.20 12.42
N ILE A 70 8.94 -1.25 11.66
CA ILE A 70 8.55 -2.55 12.17
C ILE A 70 9.69 -3.05 13.07
N SER A 71 9.61 -2.72 14.36
CA SER A 71 10.76 -2.81 15.26
C SER A 71 10.81 -4.17 15.95
N LYS A 72 9.71 -4.94 15.87
CA LYS A 72 9.60 -6.27 16.48
C LYS A 72 8.87 -7.22 15.56
N VAL A 73 9.37 -8.46 15.50
CA VAL A 73 8.75 -9.56 14.76
C VAL A 73 7.33 -9.86 15.27
N SER A 74 7.05 -9.65 16.56
CA SER A 74 5.70 -9.77 17.13
C SER A 74 4.68 -8.88 16.41
N ASP A 75 5.10 -7.68 16.01
CA ASP A 75 4.22 -6.73 15.33
C ASP A 75 3.95 -7.21 13.90
N CYS A 76 4.94 -7.81 13.23
CA CYS A 76 4.73 -8.47 11.94
C CYS A 76 3.66 -9.55 12.04
N ILE A 77 3.78 -10.43 13.04
CA ILE A 77 2.85 -11.55 13.24
C ILE A 77 1.44 -11.03 13.51
N ALA A 78 1.29 -10.02 14.39
CA ALA A 78 0.00 -9.43 14.69
C ALA A 78 -0.67 -8.80 13.44
N ILE A 79 0.10 -8.09 12.61
CA ILE A 79 -0.41 -7.52 11.36
C ILE A 79 -0.82 -8.63 10.37
N MET A 80 0.01 -9.67 10.23
CA MET A 80 -0.32 -10.81 9.37
C MET A 80 -1.59 -11.54 9.83
N GLN A 81 -1.85 -11.63 11.14
CA GLN A 81 -3.08 -12.21 11.67
C GLN A 81 -4.32 -11.33 11.47
N ALA A 82 -4.17 -10.00 11.57
CA ALA A 82 -5.23 -9.04 11.24
C ALA A 82 -5.63 -9.13 9.75
N GLY A 83 -4.66 -9.44 8.90
CA GLY A 83 -4.85 -9.68 7.48
C GLY A 83 -4.43 -8.49 6.60
N SER A 84 -3.96 -8.82 5.40
CA SER A 84 -3.47 -7.87 4.40
C SER A 84 -4.13 -8.10 3.04
N GLU A 85 -4.48 -7.03 2.35
CA GLU A 85 -4.87 -7.10 0.94
C GLU A 85 -3.63 -7.22 0.06
N LEU A 86 -3.48 -8.37 -0.59
CA LEU A 86 -2.37 -8.64 -1.50
C LEU A 86 -2.90 -9.11 -2.86
N ILE A 87 -2.13 -8.88 -3.91
CA ILE A 87 -2.40 -9.44 -5.23
C ILE A 87 -1.71 -10.79 -5.35
N LYS A 88 -2.50 -11.85 -5.56
CA LYS A 88 -1.99 -13.18 -5.93
C LYS A 88 -1.79 -13.26 -7.44
N LEU A 89 -0.54 -13.45 -7.86
CA LEU A 89 -0.20 -13.64 -9.28
C LEU A 89 -0.21 -15.12 -9.66
N ARG A 90 -0.77 -15.42 -10.83
CA ARG A 90 -0.71 -16.75 -11.46
C ARG A 90 -0.23 -16.70 -12.91
N ALA A 91 -0.43 -15.57 -13.58
CA ALA A 91 0.04 -15.26 -14.92
C ALA A 91 -0.06 -13.72 -15.10
N PRO A 92 0.54 -13.12 -16.15
CA PRO A 92 0.48 -11.67 -16.36
C PRO A 92 -0.94 -11.09 -16.34
N SER A 93 -1.91 -11.78 -16.97
CA SER A 93 -3.33 -11.39 -16.99
C SER A 93 -4.17 -12.00 -15.87
N ARG A 94 -3.58 -12.82 -14.98
CA ARG A 94 -4.30 -13.55 -13.92
C ARG A 94 -3.81 -13.11 -12.55
N GLN A 95 -4.39 -12.02 -12.10
CA GLN A 95 -4.08 -11.33 -10.86
C GLN A 95 -5.34 -11.29 -9.98
N PHE A 96 -5.20 -11.63 -8.70
CA PHE A 96 -6.36 -11.74 -7.81
C PHE A 96 -6.11 -10.97 -6.52
N ASN A 97 -6.89 -9.91 -6.28
CA ASN A 97 -6.94 -9.25 -4.99
C ASN A 97 -7.55 -10.19 -3.95
N ARG A 98 -6.82 -10.43 -2.86
CA ARG A 98 -7.20 -11.33 -1.78
C ARG A 98 -6.74 -10.75 -0.45
N VAL A 99 -7.54 -10.96 0.57
CA VAL A 99 -7.09 -10.78 1.95
C VAL A 99 -6.36 -12.05 2.36
N PHE A 100 -5.08 -11.92 2.70
CA PHE A 100 -4.25 -12.98 3.26
C PHE A 100 -4.16 -12.80 4.76
N CYS A 101 -4.30 -13.88 5.52
CA CYS A 101 -4.14 -13.87 6.97
C CYS A 101 -3.32 -15.07 7.46
N LEU A 102 -2.52 -14.86 8.49
CA LEU A 102 -1.90 -15.92 9.28
C LEU A 102 -2.93 -16.45 10.30
N SER A 103 -2.99 -17.76 10.49
CA SER A 103 -3.86 -18.36 11.50
C SER A 103 -3.44 -17.98 12.93
N GLU A 104 -4.38 -18.07 13.87
CA GLU A 104 -4.16 -17.74 15.29
C GLU A 104 -3.06 -18.62 15.92
N ASP A 105 -2.97 -19.88 15.50
CA ASP A 105 -1.95 -20.85 15.94
C ASP A 105 -0.62 -20.72 15.16
N HIS A 106 -0.52 -19.76 14.23
CA HIS A 106 0.61 -19.52 13.33
C HIS A 106 1.01 -20.69 12.43
N ARG A 107 0.12 -21.67 12.22
CA ARG A 107 0.43 -22.88 11.44
C ARG A 107 0.12 -22.77 9.96
N GLU A 108 -0.70 -21.81 9.54
CA GLU A 108 -1.10 -21.69 8.15
C GLU A 108 -1.38 -20.25 7.72
N ILE A 109 -1.08 -19.95 6.47
CA ILE A 109 -1.54 -18.74 5.79
C ILE A 109 -2.80 -19.11 5.03
N LYS A 110 -3.85 -18.31 5.14
CA LYS A 110 -5.12 -18.46 4.40
C LYS A 110 -5.39 -17.23 3.55
N TRP A 111 -6.24 -17.37 2.53
CA TRP A 111 -6.73 -16.23 1.76
C TRP A 111 -8.20 -16.31 1.36
N TYR A 112 -8.84 -15.15 1.27
CA TYR A 112 -10.24 -15.00 0.86
C TYR A 112 -10.47 -13.68 0.07
N PRO A 113 -11.54 -13.56 -0.72
CA PRO A 113 -12.45 -14.63 -1.14
C PRO A 113 -11.75 -15.64 -2.05
N SER A 114 -12.12 -16.91 -2.02
CA SER A 114 -11.58 -17.94 -2.91
C SER A 114 -12.72 -18.78 -3.48
N SER A 115 -12.70 -19.02 -4.80
CA SER A 115 -13.63 -19.95 -5.46
C SER A 115 -13.26 -21.43 -5.24
N LYS A 116 -12.08 -21.70 -4.66
CA LYS A 116 -11.68 -23.03 -4.22
C LYS A 116 -12.23 -23.28 -2.81
N LYS A 117 -12.43 -24.56 -2.48
CA LYS A 117 -12.70 -24.98 -1.10
C LYS A 117 -11.64 -24.43 -0.14
N ALA A 118 -12.02 -24.13 1.10
CA ALA A 118 -11.18 -23.46 2.08
C ALA A 118 -9.87 -24.21 2.38
N ASP A 119 -9.89 -25.55 2.35
CA ASP A 119 -8.73 -26.42 2.52
C ASP A 119 -7.65 -26.26 1.43
N ARG A 120 -8.02 -25.68 0.29
CA ARG A 120 -7.12 -25.38 -0.84
C ARG A 120 -6.73 -23.91 -0.94
N ALA A 121 -7.32 -23.05 -0.10
CA ALA A 121 -7.04 -21.62 -0.03
C ALA A 121 -6.04 -21.31 1.10
N ARG A 122 -5.03 -22.17 1.26
CA ARG A 122 -4.05 -22.07 2.34
C ARG A 122 -2.68 -22.63 1.97
N VAL A 123 -1.67 -22.27 2.77
CA VAL A 123 -0.34 -22.89 2.82
C VAL A 123 0.01 -23.14 4.27
N LEU A 124 0.38 -24.38 4.63
CA LEU A 124 0.89 -24.70 5.96
C LEU A 124 2.31 -24.15 6.10
N VAL A 125 2.61 -23.55 7.25
CA VAL A 125 3.93 -22.99 7.58
C VAL A 125 4.99 -24.09 7.56
N ASP A 126 4.68 -25.29 8.07
CA ASP A 126 5.58 -26.45 8.03
C ASP A 126 5.95 -26.88 6.61
N ASN A 127 5.13 -26.53 5.62
CA ASN A 127 5.39 -26.85 4.22
C ASN A 127 6.20 -25.77 3.50
N ILE A 128 6.43 -24.59 4.11
CA ILE A 128 7.21 -23.51 3.49
C ILE A 128 8.69 -23.92 3.51
N LYS A 129 9.30 -23.93 2.32
CA LYS A 129 10.72 -24.21 2.14
C LYS A 129 11.57 -22.95 2.22
N GLU A 130 11.07 -21.83 1.67
CA GLU A 130 11.73 -20.53 1.73
C GLU A 130 10.77 -19.39 1.37
N VAL A 131 11.16 -18.17 1.73
CA VAL A 131 10.48 -16.94 1.34
C VAL A 131 11.47 -16.04 0.61
N ARG A 132 11.11 -15.59 -0.59
CA ARG A 132 11.97 -14.77 -1.46
C ARG A 132 11.36 -13.39 -1.63
N LEU A 133 12.08 -12.34 -1.22
CA LEU A 133 11.71 -10.95 -1.52
C LEU A 133 12.17 -10.60 -2.94
N GLY A 134 11.34 -9.89 -3.70
CA GLY A 134 11.61 -9.50 -5.07
C GLY A 134 10.98 -10.44 -6.10
N LYS A 135 11.31 -10.18 -7.37
CA LYS A 135 10.74 -10.84 -8.56
C LYS A 135 11.52 -12.09 -8.98
N ASN A 136 11.64 -13.05 -8.07
CA ASN A 136 12.58 -14.18 -8.24
C ASN A 136 11.98 -15.41 -8.95
N THR A 137 10.69 -15.41 -9.28
CA THR A 137 10.00 -16.54 -9.90
C THR A 137 9.66 -16.26 -11.36
N GLU A 138 9.39 -17.34 -12.10
CA GLU A 138 9.03 -17.26 -13.51
C GLU A 138 7.77 -16.41 -13.75
N THR A 139 6.75 -16.53 -12.88
CA THR A 139 5.53 -15.72 -12.94
C THR A 139 5.82 -14.23 -12.98
N PHE A 140 6.73 -13.74 -12.13
CA PHE A 140 7.11 -12.33 -12.11
C PHE A 140 7.85 -11.91 -13.38
N ARG A 141 8.78 -12.75 -13.88
CA ARG A 141 9.52 -12.47 -15.13
C ARG A 141 8.59 -12.36 -16.34
N MET A 142 7.58 -13.22 -16.40
CA MET A 142 6.53 -13.15 -17.42
C MET A 142 5.70 -11.88 -17.29
N CYS A 143 5.39 -11.44 -16.06
CA CYS A 143 4.65 -10.21 -15.82
C CYS A 143 5.45 -8.97 -16.24
N ASP A 144 6.74 -8.91 -15.91
CA ASP A 144 7.63 -7.80 -16.30
C ASP A 144 7.82 -7.67 -17.82
N SER A 145 7.68 -8.77 -18.54
CA SER A 145 7.70 -8.78 -20.01
C SER A 145 6.39 -8.25 -20.63
N SER A 146 5.38 -7.98 -19.81
CA SER A 146 4.07 -7.44 -20.21
C SER A 146 3.94 -5.96 -19.84
N SER A 147 2.79 -5.34 -20.14
CA SER A 147 2.53 -3.94 -19.80
C SER A 147 2.34 -3.67 -18.29
N VAL A 148 2.29 -4.71 -17.44
CA VAL A 148 2.08 -4.57 -15.99
C VAL A 148 3.38 -4.84 -15.25
N SER A 149 4.01 -3.79 -14.74
CA SER A 149 5.22 -3.87 -13.91
C SER A 149 4.93 -3.46 -12.48
N PHE A 150 5.33 -4.29 -11.53
CA PHE A 150 5.23 -4.01 -10.09
C PHE A 150 6.57 -3.52 -9.52
N PRO A 151 6.59 -2.73 -8.44
CA PRO A 151 7.83 -2.45 -7.73
C PRO A 151 8.43 -3.75 -7.16
N GLU A 152 9.72 -3.98 -7.36
CA GLU A 152 10.39 -5.21 -6.91
C GLU A 152 10.31 -5.38 -5.39
N ASP A 153 10.39 -4.29 -4.64
CA ASP A 153 10.35 -4.27 -3.18
C ASP A 153 8.94 -4.48 -2.59
N CYS A 154 7.88 -4.37 -3.41
CA CYS A 154 6.53 -4.80 -3.06
C CYS A 154 6.26 -6.27 -3.39
N CYS A 155 7.15 -6.95 -4.11
CA CYS A 155 6.96 -8.31 -4.58
C CYS A 155 7.63 -9.31 -3.63
N PHE A 156 6.99 -10.45 -3.41
CA PHE A 156 7.62 -11.59 -2.75
C PHE A 156 6.96 -12.91 -3.15
N SER A 157 7.66 -14.01 -2.92
CA SER A 157 7.19 -15.37 -3.20
C SER A 157 7.38 -16.26 -1.99
N VAL A 158 6.38 -17.08 -1.68
CA VAL A 158 6.49 -18.20 -0.73
C VAL A 158 6.67 -19.48 -1.53
N ILE A 159 7.78 -20.19 -1.31
CA ILE A 159 8.06 -21.48 -1.93
C ILE A 159 7.66 -22.57 -0.95
N PHE A 160 6.80 -23.51 -1.37
CA PHE A 160 6.22 -24.49 -0.46
C PHE A 160 6.00 -25.86 -1.11
N GLY A 161 5.81 -26.87 -0.26
CA GLY A 161 5.58 -28.26 -0.67
C GLY A 161 6.82 -28.93 -1.24
N ASP A 162 6.71 -30.21 -1.56
CA ASP A 162 7.84 -31.00 -2.04
C ASP A 162 8.17 -30.75 -3.52
N ASN A 163 7.21 -30.22 -4.28
CA ASN A 163 7.38 -29.83 -5.67
C ASN A 163 7.87 -28.38 -5.84
N TYR A 164 8.23 -27.69 -4.75
CA TYR A 164 8.70 -26.30 -4.76
C TYR A 164 7.74 -25.34 -5.50
N GLU A 165 6.45 -25.46 -5.21
CA GLU A 165 5.43 -24.58 -5.78
C GLU A 165 5.63 -23.13 -5.29
N SER A 166 5.33 -22.14 -6.14
CA SER A 166 5.36 -20.72 -5.77
C SER A 166 3.97 -20.15 -5.50
N LEU A 167 3.86 -19.40 -4.41
CA LEU A 167 2.80 -18.43 -4.17
C LEU A 167 3.39 -17.03 -4.35
N ASP A 168 3.14 -16.43 -5.50
CA ASP A 168 3.67 -15.13 -5.91
C ASP A 168 2.69 -14.00 -5.51
N LEU A 169 3.18 -13.02 -4.73
CA LEU A 169 2.38 -11.99 -4.08
C LEU A 169 2.94 -10.60 -4.31
N VAL A 170 2.03 -9.63 -4.51
CA VAL A 170 2.36 -8.20 -4.53
C VAL A 170 1.62 -7.50 -3.40
N ALA A 171 2.38 -6.82 -2.55
CA ALA A 171 1.86 -5.99 -1.48
C ALA A 171 1.57 -4.57 -1.96
N SER A 172 0.74 -3.84 -1.20
CA SER A 172 0.45 -2.43 -1.48
C SER A 172 1.66 -1.52 -1.27
N SER A 173 2.60 -1.94 -0.41
CA SER A 173 3.79 -1.20 -0.07
C SER A 173 5.00 -2.10 0.20
N PRO A 174 6.23 -1.56 0.11
CA PRO A 174 7.45 -2.30 0.46
C PRO A 174 7.49 -2.73 1.93
N ASP A 175 6.86 -1.95 2.82
CA ASP A 175 6.79 -2.25 4.25
C ASP A 175 5.80 -3.37 4.54
N GLU A 176 4.70 -3.44 3.82
CA GLU A 176 3.80 -4.60 3.91
C GLU A 176 4.48 -5.87 3.39
N ALA A 177 5.17 -5.83 2.25
CA ALA A 177 5.94 -6.98 1.78
C ALA A 177 6.97 -7.45 2.83
N ASN A 178 7.64 -6.51 3.49
CA ASN A 178 8.58 -6.79 4.58
C ASN A 178 7.94 -7.43 5.79
N ILE A 179 6.76 -6.99 6.20
CA ILE A 179 6.01 -7.57 7.32
C ILE A 179 5.82 -9.07 7.06
N TRP A 180 5.32 -9.40 5.88
CA TRP A 180 5.07 -10.78 5.47
C TRP A 180 6.37 -11.59 5.38
N VAL A 181 7.40 -11.07 4.71
CA VAL A 181 8.69 -11.76 4.60
C VAL A 181 9.34 -11.98 5.97
N THR A 182 9.30 -10.98 6.86
CA THR A 182 9.86 -11.07 8.22
C THR A 182 9.13 -12.10 9.07
N GLY A 183 7.80 -12.02 9.13
CA GLY A 183 6.99 -12.91 9.94
C GLY A 183 7.11 -14.35 9.48
N LEU A 184 7.02 -14.61 8.17
CA LEU A 184 7.16 -15.97 7.63
C LEU A 184 8.58 -16.53 7.79
N SER A 185 9.61 -15.71 7.59
CA SER A 185 11.01 -16.14 7.81
C SER A 185 11.28 -16.47 9.28
N TYR A 186 10.61 -15.78 10.21
CA TYR A 186 10.68 -16.09 11.63
C TYR A 186 10.00 -17.42 11.95
N LEU A 187 8.78 -17.63 11.46
CA LEU A 187 7.99 -18.84 11.72
C LEU A 187 8.64 -20.11 11.15
N THR A 188 9.28 -20.00 9.99
CA THR A 188 9.96 -21.12 9.32
C THR A 188 11.37 -21.40 9.87
N GLY A 189 11.85 -20.59 10.83
CA GLY A 189 13.22 -20.68 11.36
C GLY A 189 14.30 -20.35 10.30
N SER A 190 13.90 -19.88 9.12
CA SER A 190 14.69 -19.97 7.89
C SER A 190 15.73 -18.86 7.68
N ASN A 191 16.03 -18.02 8.68
CA ASN A 191 17.32 -17.31 8.89
C ASN A 191 17.13 -16.04 9.75
N ARG A 192 17.38 -16.14 11.07
CA ARG A 192 17.42 -14.95 11.94
C ARG A 192 18.50 -13.93 11.53
N SER A 193 19.59 -14.35 10.86
CA SER A 193 20.73 -13.51 10.50
C SER A 193 20.52 -12.71 9.19
N LYS A 194 19.97 -13.32 8.14
CA LYS A 194 19.71 -12.63 6.86
C LYS A 194 18.58 -11.61 6.99
N VAL A 195 17.58 -11.89 7.84
CA VAL A 195 16.46 -10.98 8.08
C VAL A 195 16.90 -9.68 8.73
N SER A 196 17.80 -9.77 9.71
CA SER A 196 18.37 -8.59 10.37
C SER A 196 19.28 -7.78 9.42
N LEU A 197 20.06 -8.44 8.56
CA LEU A 197 20.96 -7.75 7.63
C LEU A 197 20.22 -7.01 6.52
N TRP A 198 19.14 -7.56 5.97
CA TRP A 198 18.36 -6.82 4.95
C TRP A 198 17.60 -5.64 5.56
N ASN A 199 17.02 -5.81 6.76
CA ASN A 199 16.37 -4.70 7.49
C ASN A 199 17.36 -3.56 7.74
N LEU A 200 18.58 -3.90 8.16
CA LEU A 200 19.66 -2.94 8.37
C LEU A 200 20.10 -2.28 7.06
N ALA A 201 20.34 -3.05 6.00
CA ALA A 201 20.72 -2.52 4.69
C ALA A 201 19.62 -1.59 4.11
N ARG A 202 18.34 -1.87 4.39
CA ARG A 202 17.22 -1.02 4.00
C ARG A 202 17.14 0.26 4.83
N SER A 203 17.36 0.21 6.14
CA SER A 203 17.47 1.39 7.00
C SER A 203 18.57 2.34 6.51
N VAL A 204 19.68 1.78 6.03
CA VAL A 204 20.76 2.55 5.38
C VAL A 204 20.30 3.17 4.06
N LYS A 205 19.54 2.44 3.22
CA LYS A 205 19.00 2.98 1.94
C LYS A 205 17.89 4.03 2.12
N HIS A 206 17.07 3.94 3.18
CA HIS A 206 15.96 4.87 3.46
C HIS A 206 16.38 6.08 4.29
N ARG A 207 17.60 6.10 4.85
CA ARG A 207 18.25 7.35 5.24
C ARG A 207 18.50 8.12 3.94
N ARG A 208 17.57 9.04 3.59
CA ARG A 208 17.83 10.05 2.56
C ARG A 208 19.21 10.64 2.82
N SER A 209 20.11 10.54 1.83
CA SER A 209 21.38 11.26 1.87
C SER A 209 21.07 12.73 2.21
N PRO A 210 21.75 13.36 3.18
CA PRO A 210 21.61 14.79 3.43
C PRO A 210 21.73 15.62 2.15
N GLU A 211 22.51 15.17 1.16
CA GLU A 211 22.63 15.80 -0.16
C GLU A 211 21.34 15.80 -0.97
N ALA A 212 20.47 14.81 -0.81
CA ALA A 212 19.20 14.74 -1.53
C ALA A 212 18.16 15.69 -0.92
N VAL A 213 18.28 16.00 0.37
CA VAL A 213 17.47 17.04 1.04
C VAL A 213 17.98 18.43 0.64
N GLU A 214 19.30 18.62 0.62
CA GLU A 214 19.93 19.86 0.20
C GLU A 214 19.67 20.18 -1.28
N ARG A 215 19.72 19.19 -2.18
CA ARG A 215 19.33 19.36 -3.60
C ARG A 215 17.86 19.72 -3.80
N ASN A 216 16.95 19.20 -2.98
CA ASN A 216 15.53 19.57 -3.05
C ASN A 216 15.26 20.97 -2.48
N GLN A 217 16.04 21.39 -1.48
CA GLN A 217 16.00 22.74 -0.93
C GLN A 217 16.57 23.75 -1.96
N ASP A 218 17.71 23.43 -2.55
CA ASP A 218 18.37 24.22 -3.61
C ASP A 218 17.49 24.33 -4.88
N MET A 219 16.69 23.30 -5.21
CA MET A 219 15.74 23.39 -6.31
C MET A 219 14.54 24.32 -6.00
N ARG A 220 14.08 24.35 -4.75
CA ARG A 220 13.02 25.26 -4.28
C ARG A 220 13.51 26.70 -4.18
N ASP A 221 14.78 26.90 -3.83
CA ASP A 221 15.37 28.22 -3.71
C ASP A 221 15.77 28.80 -5.09
N ARG A 222 16.09 27.95 -6.07
CA ARG A 222 16.44 28.39 -7.44
C ARG A 222 15.26 28.65 -8.37
N TYR A 223 14.07 28.10 -8.10
CA TYR A 223 12.87 28.34 -8.88
C TYR A 223 11.67 28.69 -7.98
N PRO A 224 11.63 29.91 -7.41
CA PRO A 224 10.41 30.38 -6.77
C PRO A 224 9.32 30.50 -7.84
N LEU A 225 8.21 29.78 -7.66
CA LEU A 225 7.02 29.97 -8.48
C LEU A 225 6.52 31.41 -8.26
N LEU A 226 6.39 32.16 -9.36
CA LEU A 226 5.84 33.51 -9.40
C LEU A 226 4.40 33.55 -8.88
#